data_AF-A0A7G8EH44-F1
#
_entry.id   AF-A0A7G8EH44-F1
#
_cell.length_a   1.000
_cell.length_b   1.000
_cell.length_c   1.000
_cell.angle_alpha   90.00
_cell.angle_beta   90.00
_cell.angle_gamma   90.00
#
_symmetry.space_group_name_H-M   'P 1'
#
loop_
_entity.id
_entity.type
_entity.pdbx_description
1 polymer ?
#
loop_
_entity_poly.entity_id
_entity_poly.type
_entity_poly.pdbx_seq_one_letter_code
_entity_poly.pdbx_strand_id
1 'polypeptide(L)' 'MDLRLLADGLSYRLTPNSIHGILWLQTHFESQHWDLLADGRVTVSRSDAEILWQDATKGGLTVAPLPTLSPSR' A
#
# COMPACT_ATOMS: atom_id res chain seq x y z
N MET A 1 10.99 -1.42 -6.79
CA MET A 1 10.25 -1.57 -5.52
C MET A 1 8.96 -2.30 -5.84
N ASP A 2 8.53 -3.20 -4.96
CA ASP A 2 7.36 -4.06 -5.16
C ASP A 2 6.06 -3.38 -4.75
N LEU A 3 6.09 -2.59 -3.67
CA LEU A 3 4.94 -1.88 -3.13
C LEU A 3 5.32 -0.44 -2.74
N ARG A 4 4.39 0.50 -2.97
CA ARG A 4 4.51 1.89 -2.51
C ARG A 4 3.23 2.30 -1.77
N LEU A 5 3.40 3.09 -0.72
CA LEU A 5 2.31 3.76 -0.01
C LEU A 5 2.52 5.27 -0.20
N LEU A 6 1.71 5.89 -1.05
CA LEU A 6 1.84 7.30 -1.41
C LEU A 6 0.95 8.14 -0.51
N ALA A 7 1.44 9.29 -0.03
CA ALA A 7 0.60 10.22 0.72
C ALA A 7 -0.58 10.70 -0.14
N ASP A 8 -1.79 10.64 0.41
CA ASP A 8 -3.02 11.13 -0.20
C ASP A 8 -3.84 11.85 0.88
N GLY A 9 -3.56 13.15 1.03
CA GLY A 9 -4.05 13.97 2.14
C GLY A 9 -3.61 13.42 3.50
N LEU A 10 -4.58 12.98 4.30
CA LEU A 10 -4.36 12.36 5.62
C LEU A 10 -4.35 10.84 5.59
N SER A 11 -4.25 10.24 4.40
CA SER A 11 -4.27 8.79 4.17
C SER A 11 -3.12 8.36 3.26
N TYR A 12 -2.98 7.06 3.02
CA TYR A 12 -2.01 6.53 2.07
C TYR A 12 -2.68 5.72 0.98
N ARG A 13 -2.31 5.98 -0.27
CA ARG A 13 -2.71 5.19 -1.42
C ARG A 13 -1.75 4.04 -1.66
N LEU A 14 -2.29 2.82 -1.71
CA LEU A 14 -1.53 1.62 -2.04
C LEU A 14 -1.27 1.57 -3.54
N THR A 15 -0.02 1.31 -3.93
CA THR A 15 0.35 1.19 -5.34
C THR A 15 1.31 0.02 -5.51
N PRO A 16 0.84 -1.11 -6.09
CA PRO A 16 1.72 -2.20 -6.46
C PRO A 16 2.58 -1.80 -7.67
N ASN A 17 3.85 -2.19 -7.66
CA ASN A 17 4.82 -1.90 -8.72
C ASN A 17 5.47 -3.18 -9.29
N SER A 18 5.06 -4.36 -8.80
CA SER A 18 5.50 -5.66 -9.29
C SER A 18 4.43 -6.73 -9.07
N ILE A 19 4.63 -7.91 -9.68
CA ILE A 19 3.78 -9.09 -9.48
C ILE A 19 3.83 -9.56 -8.01
N HIS A 20 5.00 -9.47 -7.36
CA HIS A 20 5.11 -9.81 -5.94
C HIS A 20 4.31 -8.86 -5.06
N GLY A 21 4.30 -7.56 -5.39
CA GLY A 21 3.50 -6.55 -4.69
C GLY A 21 1.99 -6.81 -4.78
N ILE A 22 1.48 -7.08 -5.99
CA ILE A 22 0.05 -7.37 -6.16
C ILE A 22 -0.34 -8.69 -5.48
N LEU A 23 0.49 -9.74 -5.57
CA LEU A 23 0.20 -11.02 -4.94
C LEU A 23 0.13 -10.90 -3.42
N TRP A 24 1.07 -10.15 -2.81
CA TRP A 24 1.05 -9.89 -1.38
C TRP A 24 -0.18 -9.08 -0.95
N LEU A 25 -0.62 -8.10 -1.74
CA LEU A 25 -1.86 -7.37 -1.46
C LEU A 25 -3.07 -8.32 -1.50
N GLN A 26 -3.12 -9.24 -2.46
CA GLN A 26 -4.24 -10.18 -2.59
C GLN A 26 -4.36 -11.18 -1.42
N THR A 27 -3.30 -11.41 -0.63
CA THR A 27 -3.40 -12.23 0.59
C THR A 27 -3.98 -11.48 1.78
N HIS A 28 -4.11 -10.15 1.71
CA HIS A 28 -4.56 -9.28 2.80
C HIS A 28 -5.92 -8.63 2.54
N PHE A 29 -6.40 -8.67 1.29
CA PHE A 29 -7.64 -8.04 0.88
C PHE A 29 -8.53 -9.03 0.11
N GLU A 30 -9.83 -8.95 0.39
CA GLU A 30 -10.86 -9.73 -0.30
C GLU A 30 -10.86 -9.48 -1.81
N SER A 31 -11.25 -10.50 -2.58
CA SER A 31 -11.20 -10.50 -4.05
C SER A 31 -11.97 -9.34 -4.71
N GLN A 32 -13.04 -8.86 -4.06
CA GLN A 32 -13.80 -7.70 -4.50
C GLN A 32 -12.97 -6.40 -4.60
N HIS A 33 -11.79 -6.34 -3.97
CA HIS A 33 -10.91 -5.18 -3.97
C HIS A 33 -9.73 -5.31 -4.94
N TRP A 34 -9.54 -6.46 -5.57
CA TRP A 34 -8.32 -6.74 -6.35
C TRP A 34 -8.15 -5.82 -7.54
N ASP A 35 -9.23 -5.50 -8.27
CA ASP A 35 -9.17 -4.56 -9.39
C ASP A 35 -8.76 -3.15 -8.91
N LEU A 36 -9.31 -2.71 -7.78
CA LEU A 36 -8.93 -1.42 -7.18
C LEU A 36 -7.48 -1.40 -6.68
N LEU A 37 -6.98 -2.53 -6.18
CA LEU A 37 -5.58 -2.67 -5.76
C LEU A 37 -4.64 -2.62 -6.96
N ALA A 38 -4.98 -3.33 -8.04
CA ALA A 38 -4.24 -3.34 -9.30
C ALA A 38 -4.18 -1.94 -9.93
N ASP A 39 -5.29 -1.19 -9.88
CA ASP A 39 -5.37 0.19 -10.36
C ASP A 39 -4.74 1.22 -9.41
N GLY A 40 -4.27 0.80 -8.23
CA GLY A 40 -3.71 1.69 -7.22
C GLY A 40 -4.71 2.71 -6.67
N ARG A 41 -5.98 2.33 -6.56
CA ARG A 41 -7.12 3.17 -6.14
C ARG A 41 -7.55 2.95 -4.69
N VAL A 42 -6.87 2.06 -3.96
CA VAL A 42 -7.15 1.79 -2.55
C VAL A 42 -6.38 2.76 -1.67
N THR A 43 -7.10 3.45 -0.79
CA THR A 43 -6.54 4.31 0.26
C THR A 43 -6.75 3.65 1.63
N VAL A 44 -5.73 3.70 2.47
CA VAL A 44 -5.74 3.17 3.83
C VAL A 44 -5.38 4.25 4.84
N SER A 45 -5.78 4.05 6.09
CA SER A 45 -5.44 4.96 7.18
C SER A 45 -3.93 4.94 7.47
N ARG A 46 -3.45 5.89 8.27
CA ARG A 46 -2.05 5.91 8.69
C ARG A 46 -1.66 4.66 9.48
N SER A 47 -2.49 4.22 10.43
CA SER A 47 -2.20 3.04 11.24
C SER A 47 -2.13 1.78 10.38
N ASP A 48 -3.05 1.63 9.42
CA ASP A 48 -3.04 0.48 8.52
C ASP A 48 -1.84 0.52 7.58
N ALA A 49 -1.46 1.71 7.08
CA ALA A 49 -0.27 1.89 6.26
C ALA A 49 1.01 1.48 6.99
N GLU A 50 1.15 1.84 8.27
CA GLU A 50 2.30 1.47 9.10
C GLU A 50 2.35 -0.06 9.32
N ILE A 51 1.21 -0.70 9.57
CA ILE A 51 1.11 -2.17 9.72
C ILE A 51 1.46 -2.87 8.40
N LEU A 52 0.85 -2.47 7.29
CA LEU A 52 1.08 -3.05 5.96
C LEU A 52 2.54 -2.87 5.51
N TRP A 53 3.12 -1.70 5.76
CA TRP A 53 4.53 -1.44 5.45
C TRP A 53 5.48 -2.36 6.22
N GLN A 54 5.24 -2.54 7.52
CA GLN A 54 6.04 -3.44 8.34
C GLN A 54 5.89 -4.89 7.92
N ASP A 55 4.67 -5.35 7.65
CA ASP A 55 4.39 -6.73 7.27
C ASP A 55 4.99 -7.06 5.89
N ALA A 56 4.75 -6.22 4.88
CA ALA A 56 5.34 -6.41 3.55
C ALA A 56 6.87 -6.44 3.58
N THR A 57 7.49 -5.56 4.37
CA THR A 57 8.95 -5.55 4.56
C THR A 57 9.45 -6.83 5.21
N LYS A 58 8.76 -7.33 6.25
CA LYS A 58 9.08 -8.62 6.89
C LYS A 58 8.85 -9.82 5.97
N GLY A 59 7.87 -9.71 5.07
CA GLY A 59 7.59 -10.66 3.99
C GLY A 59 8.60 -10.65 2.84
N GLY A 60 9.64 -9.80 2.91
CA GLY A 60 10.71 -9.74 1.93
C GLY A 60 10.43 -8.87 0.71
N LEU A 61 9.33 -8.12 0.69
CA LEU A 61 9.05 -7.16 -0.38
C LEU A 61 9.95 -5.93 -0.25
N THR A 62 10.36 -5.38 -1.39
CA THR A 62 11.04 -4.07 -1.44
C THR A 62 10.00 -2.95 -1.40
N VAL A 63 9.77 -2.37 -0.21
CA VAL A 63 8.75 -1.33 0.00
C VAL A 63 9.38 0.07 0.12
N ALA A 64 8.71 1.08 -0.45
CA ALA A 64 9.11 2.48 -0.26
C ALA A 64 9.03 2.90 1.23
N PRO A 65 9.93 3.76 1.74
CA PRO A 65 9.72 4.42 3.02
C PRO A 65 8.38 5.18 3.03
N LEU A 66 7.68 5.18 4.16
CA LEU A 66 6.43 5.92 4.31
C LEU A 66 6.69 7.43 4.23
N PRO A 67 6.03 8.16 3.30
CA PRO A 67 6.13 9.61 3.25
C PRO A 67 5.42 10.26 4.43
N THR A 68 5.80 11.48 4.80
CA THR A 68 5.07 12.25 5.80
C THR A 68 3.72 12.69 5.26
N LEU A 69 2.65 12.47 6.03
CA LEU A 69 1.34 13.02 5.69
C LEU A 69 1.32 14.52 5.98
N SER A 70 0.75 15.27 5.05
CA SER A 70 0.47 16.69 5.22
C SER A 70 -0.96 16.93 4.76
N PRO A 71 -1.78 17.66 5.54
CA PRO A 71 -3.11 18.02 5.07
C PRO A 71 -2.97 18.79 3.75
N SER A 72 -3.69 18.32 2.73
CA SER A 72 -3.78 19.02 1.45
C SER A 72 -4.32 20.43 1.72
N ARG A 73 -3.57 21.45 1.28
CA ARG A 73 -3.91 22.87 1.45
C ARG A 73 -5.21 23.23 0.76
#